data_AF-A0A194XG37-F1
#
_entry.id   AF-A0A194XG37-F1
#
_cell.length_a   1.000
_cell.length_b   1.000
_cell.length_c   1.000
_cell.angle_alpha   90.00
_cell.angle_beta   90.00
_cell.angle_gamma   90.00
#
_symmetry.space_group_name_H-M   'P 1'
#
loop_
_entity.id
_entity.type
_entity.pdbx_description
1 polymer ?
#
loop_
_entity_poly.entity_id
_entity_poly.type
_entity_poly.pdbx_seq_one_letter_code
_entity_poly.pdbx_strand_id
1 'polypeptide(L)'
;MAHNQSYTTIISDGIEALQLVFRLTWQRNLTSWLYVPVGLLIILLACFGVDSLIGLSSVSFPASVACLILLFLGLIVIDLIIGDRKTRALVNVIDVPAGFALRYLNIFFTPSFVLLPLSSPISGVEVGKIIAVFIVGFVVVMAATAYFARGLQLLLGSSKRAMTERAEELGHESDAIPLTDTNPRQNSEANFTPTTGTSTPQESDEPMSTLAAPRRTQDPSLIRGTGGPPENDASSQAVTRVNQVLQQPLPLTRPQRWAAVINLNFDRLTYLVLFLLVGLPIYYSTGYAMPAQLTFNILAYFAALALPPRWRRFLHPVLVSSAITVLGVYILGAIRGDSLDTSLDAYRTQTTYLSLWENKPNLPLPGAGDVLVSILDAGIVALALPMFAYRQELKRHFFAIVLPNIAVSIGSLFGYPAVCYAIGISATRSLAFAGRSLTLALALPAVKNLGGDANTVAAVAIMSGIVGALVGPQILDWLRIPEDDYVTRGVTLGGSSSAIATAVLLQSDPRAAALSSLSMSLFGIITLALTSVPVIVKAIDSLVGM
;
A
#
# COMPACT_ATOMS: atom_id res chain seq x y z
N MET A 1 -13.15 -20.97 -50.14
CA MET A 1 -12.42 -21.97 -49.30
C MET A 1 -11.26 -21.38 -48.51
N ALA A 2 -10.49 -20.40 -49.03
CA ALA A 2 -9.41 -19.74 -48.28
C ALA A 2 -9.86 -18.96 -47.02
N HIS A 3 -11.08 -18.40 -47.01
CA HIS A 3 -11.60 -17.68 -45.84
C HIS A 3 -11.86 -18.63 -44.64
N ASN A 4 -12.44 -19.82 -44.89
CA ASN A 4 -12.68 -20.81 -43.82
C ASN A 4 -11.39 -21.36 -43.21
N GLN A 5 -10.32 -21.54 -44.00
CA GLN A 5 -9.01 -21.97 -43.48
C GLN A 5 -8.36 -20.92 -42.57
N SER A 6 -8.61 -19.63 -42.82
CA SER A 6 -8.14 -18.55 -41.95
C SER A 6 -8.90 -18.49 -40.62
N TYR A 7 -10.19 -18.80 -40.60
CA TYR A 7 -10.97 -18.83 -39.34
C TYR A 7 -10.61 -20.03 -38.47
N THR A 8 -10.44 -21.21 -39.06
CA THR A 8 -10.03 -22.41 -38.31
C THR A 8 -8.65 -22.27 -37.69
N THR A 9 -7.72 -21.58 -38.37
CA THR A 9 -6.37 -21.31 -37.85
C THR A 9 -6.36 -20.28 -36.72
N ILE A 10 -7.21 -19.24 -36.79
CA ILE A 10 -7.36 -18.27 -35.69
C ILE A 10 -7.96 -18.94 -34.44
N ILE A 11 -8.94 -19.82 -34.61
CA ILE A 11 -9.57 -20.54 -33.49
C ILE A 11 -8.58 -21.53 -32.86
N SER A 12 -7.81 -22.27 -33.66
CA SER A 12 -6.78 -23.19 -33.13
C SER A 12 -5.68 -22.43 -32.40
N ASP A 13 -5.21 -21.32 -32.96
CA ASP A 13 -4.20 -20.45 -32.34
C ASP A 13 -4.70 -19.88 -31.00
N GLY A 14 -5.99 -19.53 -30.91
CA GLY A 14 -6.63 -19.04 -29.70
C GLY A 14 -6.76 -20.12 -28.61
N ILE A 15 -7.12 -21.35 -28.99
CA ILE A 15 -7.20 -22.50 -28.07
C ILE A 15 -5.80 -22.85 -27.55
N GLU A 16 -4.79 -22.88 -28.42
CA GLU A 16 -3.40 -23.14 -28.04
C GLU A 16 -2.89 -22.04 -27.09
N ALA A 17 -3.17 -20.77 -27.38
CA ALA A 17 -2.84 -19.66 -26.50
C ALA A 17 -3.51 -19.78 -25.11
N LEU A 18 -4.79 -20.16 -25.06
CA LEU A 18 -5.52 -20.38 -23.81
C LEU A 18 -4.96 -21.54 -22.98
N GLN A 19 -4.61 -22.66 -23.63
CA GLN A 19 -3.98 -23.80 -22.95
C GLN A 19 -2.61 -23.41 -22.37
N LEU A 20 -1.85 -22.60 -23.11
CA LEU A 20 -0.54 -22.12 -22.70
C LEU A 20 -0.65 -21.14 -21.53
N VAL A 21 -1.62 -20.21 -21.56
CA VAL A 21 -1.95 -19.35 -20.41
C VAL A 21 -2.39 -20.19 -19.22
N PHE A 22 -3.27 -21.17 -19.39
CA PHE A 22 -3.76 -22.00 -18.30
C PHE A 22 -2.63 -22.74 -17.57
N ARG A 23 -1.72 -23.39 -18.30
CA ARG A 23 -0.57 -24.09 -17.70
C ARG A 23 0.38 -23.15 -16.97
N LEU A 24 0.67 -21.98 -17.54
CA LEU A 24 1.57 -21.00 -16.93
C LEU A 24 0.95 -20.27 -15.73
N THR A 25 -0.37 -20.17 -15.68
CA THR A 25 -1.08 -19.34 -14.69
C THR A 25 -1.75 -20.17 -13.58
N TRP A 26 -1.74 -21.51 -13.66
CA TRP A 26 -2.44 -22.37 -12.71
C TRP A 26 -2.04 -22.12 -11.25
N GLN A 27 -0.73 -22.04 -10.96
CA GLN A 27 -0.25 -21.74 -9.59
C GLN A 27 -0.70 -20.35 -9.13
N ARG A 28 -0.55 -19.33 -9.98
CA ARG A 28 -1.03 -17.96 -9.70
C ARG A 28 -2.54 -17.93 -9.44
N ASN A 29 -3.31 -18.70 -10.20
CA ASN A 29 -4.76 -18.78 -10.07
C ASN A 29 -5.16 -19.50 -8.77
N LEU A 30 -4.49 -20.59 -8.40
CA LEU A 30 -4.71 -21.22 -7.10
C LEU A 30 -4.46 -20.25 -5.95
N THR A 31 -3.34 -19.52 -5.98
CA THR A 31 -3.05 -18.47 -4.99
C THR A 31 -4.15 -17.41 -4.95
N SER A 32 -4.55 -16.89 -6.12
CA SER A 32 -5.47 -15.75 -6.20
C SER A 32 -6.94 -16.10 -5.91
N TRP A 33 -7.39 -17.31 -6.27
CA TRP A 33 -8.80 -17.71 -6.18
C TRP A 33 -9.10 -18.61 -4.98
N LEU A 34 -8.10 -19.28 -4.41
CA LEU A 34 -8.29 -20.15 -3.25
C LEU A 34 -7.58 -19.59 -2.01
N TYR A 35 -6.25 -19.45 -2.06
CA TYR A 35 -5.49 -19.08 -0.86
C TYR A 35 -5.78 -17.66 -0.38
N VAL A 36 -5.87 -16.68 -1.29
CA VAL A 36 -6.16 -15.29 -0.92
C VAL A 36 -7.57 -15.14 -0.31
N PRO A 37 -8.66 -15.60 -0.93
CA PRO A 37 -9.99 -15.47 -0.33
C PRO A 37 -10.13 -16.21 0.99
N VAL A 38 -9.59 -17.43 1.10
CA VAL A 38 -9.61 -18.20 2.35
C VAL A 38 -8.80 -17.50 3.44
N GLY A 39 -7.61 -17.00 3.11
CA GLY A 39 -6.76 -16.26 4.04
C GLY A 39 -7.40 -14.95 4.51
N LEU A 40 -8.02 -14.19 3.60
CA LEU A 40 -8.79 -12.99 3.96
C LEU A 40 -9.95 -13.34 4.88
N LEU A 41 -10.70 -14.41 4.58
CA LEU A 41 -11.80 -14.87 5.43
C LEU A 41 -11.31 -15.24 6.84
N ILE A 42 -10.16 -15.92 6.97
CA ILE A 42 -9.55 -16.23 8.26
C ILE A 42 -9.19 -14.96 9.03
N ILE A 43 -8.60 -13.96 8.36
CA ILE A 43 -8.25 -12.67 8.98
C ILE A 43 -9.51 -11.95 9.46
N LEU A 44 -10.57 -11.90 8.63
CA LEU A 44 -11.83 -11.30 9.02
C LEU A 44 -12.49 -12.05 10.17
N LEU A 45 -12.46 -13.39 10.17
CA LEU A 45 -12.97 -14.21 11.25
C LEU A 45 -12.23 -13.93 12.57
N ALA A 46 -10.91 -13.75 12.51
CA ALA A 46 -10.13 -13.34 13.67
C ALA A 46 -10.55 -11.94 14.15
N CYS A 47 -10.78 -11.00 13.24
CA CYS A 47 -11.31 -9.67 13.58
C CYS A 47 -12.69 -9.77 14.25
N PHE A 48 -13.59 -10.60 13.73
CA PHE A 48 -14.91 -10.83 14.33
C PHE A 48 -14.82 -11.46 15.73
N GLY A 49 -13.93 -12.43 15.92
CA GLY A 49 -13.69 -13.03 17.24
C GLY A 49 -13.19 -11.99 18.24
N VAL A 50 -12.27 -11.11 17.83
CA VAL A 50 -11.78 -10.01 18.67
C VAL A 50 -12.84 -8.95 18.90
N ASP A 51 -13.65 -8.59 17.89
CA ASP A 51 -14.78 -7.66 18.03
C ASP A 51 -15.80 -8.16 19.04
N SER A 52 -16.14 -9.45 18.97
CA SER A 52 -17.02 -10.13 19.93
C SER A 52 -16.47 -10.08 21.36
N LEU A 53 -15.14 -10.18 21.54
CA LEU A 53 -14.50 -10.07 22.85
C LEU A 53 -14.48 -8.63 23.36
N ILE A 54 -14.18 -7.66 22.49
CA ILE A 54 -14.16 -6.24 22.84
C ILE A 54 -15.57 -5.75 23.19
N GLY A 55 -16.60 -6.24 22.51
CA GLY A 55 -18.00 -5.93 22.79
C GLY A 55 -18.47 -6.32 24.19
N LEU A 56 -17.75 -7.21 24.89
CA LEU A 56 -17.99 -7.54 26.31
C LEU A 56 -17.43 -6.48 27.27
N SER A 57 -16.56 -5.60 26.78
CA SER A 57 -15.92 -4.53 27.54
C SER A 57 -16.58 -3.17 27.30
N SER A 58 -16.33 -2.19 28.17
CA SER A 58 -16.82 -0.81 28.02
C SER A 58 -15.97 0.05 27.08
N VAL A 59 -14.95 -0.53 26.43
CA VAL A 59 -13.99 0.19 25.59
C VAL A 59 -14.32 -0.03 24.12
N SER A 60 -14.56 1.05 23.38
CA SER A 60 -14.74 1.01 21.93
C SER A 60 -13.37 0.99 21.24
N PHE A 61 -12.84 -0.20 20.95
CA PHE A 61 -11.57 -0.37 20.24
C PHE A 61 -11.78 -1.13 18.92
N PRO A 62 -11.33 -0.60 17.77
CA PRO A 62 -11.51 -1.29 16.49
C PRO A 62 -10.81 -2.65 16.44
N ALA A 63 -11.57 -3.71 16.18
CA ALA A 63 -11.08 -5.08 16.23
C ALA A 63 -9.93 -5.36 15.24
N SER A 64 -9.96 -4.76 14.04
CA SER A 64 -8.89 -4.91 13.05
C SER A 64 -7.54 -4.37 13.52
N VAL A 65 -7.52 -3.29 14.32
CA VAL A 65 -6.27 -2.78 14.90
C VAL A 65 -5.84 -3.62 16.10
N ALA A 66 -6.77 -4.19 16.85
CA ALA A 66 -6.42 -5.08 17.95
C ALA A 66 -5.78 -6.34 17.38
N CYS A 67 -6.33 -6.90 16.30
CA CYS A 67 -5.73 -7.98 15.53
C CYS A 67 -4.36 -7.62 14.95
N LEU A 68 -4.15 -6.39 14.44
CA LEU A 68 -2.83 -5.91 14.03
C LEU A 68 -1.82 -6.04 15.18
N ILE A 69 -2.13 -5.45 16.34
CA ILE A 69 -1.23 -5.45 17.51
C ILE A 69 -0.99 -6.88 18.00
N LEU A 70 -2.04 -7.70 18.11
CA LEU A 70 -1.95 -9.09 18.53
C LEU A 70 -1.10 -9.92 17.56
N LEU A 71 -1.26 -9.72 16.25
CA LEU A 71 -0.46 -10.40 15.24
C LEU A 71 1.00 -9.98 15.34
N PHE A 72 1.29 -8.69 15.47
CA PHE A 72 2.65 -8.17 15.61
C PHE A 72 3.34 -8.73 16.86
N LEU A 73 2.71 -8.63 18.04
CA LEU A 73 3.24 -9.16 19.29
C LEU A 73 3.36 -10.69 19.27
N GLY A 74 2.36 -11.37 18.71
CA GLY A 74 2.37 -12.82 18.53
C GLY A 74 3.54 -13.28 17.67
N LEU A 75 3.82 -12.60 16.56
CA LEU A 75 4.98 -12.89 15.73
C LEU A 75 6.30 -12.65 16.48
N ILE A 76 6.41 -11.61 17.31
CA ILE A 76 7.59 -11.40 18.16
C ILE A 76 7.78 -12.56 19.14
N VAL A 77 6.71 -13.00 19.81
CA VAL A 77 6.77 -14.12 20.76
C VAL A 77 7.16 -15.42 20.05
N ILE A 78 6.59 -15.69 18.88
CA ILE A 78 6.93 -16.85 18.06
C ILE A 78 8.41 -16.80 17.61
N ASP A 79 8.91 -15.63 17.23
CA ASP A 79 10.32 -15.41 16.88
C ASP A 79 11.27 -15.76 18.03
N LEU A 80 10.87 -15.40 19.25
CA LEU A 80 11.63 -15.70 20.47
C LEU A 80 11.59 -17.19 20.84
N ILE A 81 10.47 -17.87 20.63
CA ILE A 81 10.28 -19.28 21.06
C ILE A 81 10.83 -20.26 20.02
N ILE A 82 10.50 -20.05 18.74
CA ILE A 82 10.69 -21.05 17.67
C ILE A 82 11.91 -20.71 16.79
N GLY A 83 12.37 -19.45 16.82
CA GLY A 83 13.53 -18.96 16.10
C GLY A 83 13.23 -18.47 14.68
N ASP A 84 14.10 -17.58 14.18
CA ASP A 84 13.89 -16.75 12.99
C ASP A 84 13.53 -17.54 11.72
N ARG A 85 14.16 -18.70 11.45
CA ARG A 85 13.88 -19.49 10.23
C ARG A 85 12.44 -19.98 10.15
N LYS A 86 11.90 -20.51 11.26
CA LYS A 86 10.53 -21.06 11.28
C LYS A 86 9.50 -19.94 11.31
N THR A 87 9.81 -18.84 11.98
CA THR A 87 8.97 -17.63 11.96
C THR A 87 8.86 -17.06 10.56
N ARG A 88 9.96 -17.00 9.79
CA ARG A 88 9.91 -16.59 8.38
C ARG A 88 9.02 -17.49 7.53
N ALA A 89 9.06 -18.80 7.74
CA ALA A 89 8.18 -19.72 7.03
C ALA A 89 6.69 -19.46 7.35
N LEU A 90 6.36 -19.18 8.62
CA LEU A 90 5.01 -18.78 9.03
C LEU A 90 4.60 -17.45 8.41
N VAL A 91 5.48 -16.44 8.46
CA VAL A 91 5.25 -15.13 7.85
C VAL A 91 4.97 -15.26 6.36
N ASN A 92 5.71 -16.10 5.63
CA ASN A 92 5.47 -16.33 4.20
C ASN A 92 4.07 -16.88 3.89
N VAL A 93 3.47 -17.67 4.79
CA VAL A 93 2.10 -18.16 4.63
C VAL A 93 1.09 -17.03 4.87
N ILE A 94 1.30 -16.24 5.92
CA ILE A 94 0.44 -15.09 6.25
C ILE A 94 0.54 -13.99 5.19
N ASP A 95 1.71 -13.82 4.58
CA ASP A 95 2.00 -12.83 3.55
C ASP A 95 1.21 -13.07 2.26
N VAL A 96 0.74 -14.29 1.98
CA VAL A 96 -0.09 -14.54 0.79
C VAL A 96 -1.38 -13.70 0.80
N PRO A 97 -2.29 -13.83 1.79
CA PRO A 97 -3.47 -12.97 1.89
C PRO A 97 -3.14 -11.54 2.36
N ALA A 98 -2.20 -11.38 3.29
CA ALA A 98 -1.85 -10.07 3.85
C ALA A 98 -1.15 -9.18 2.81
N GLY A 99 -0.23 -9.73 2.04
CA GLY A 99 0.45 -9.07 0.93
C GLY A 99 -0.52 -8.68 -0.19
N PHE A 100 -1.54 -9.51 -0.48
CA PHE A 100 -2.63 -9.10 -1.38
C PHE A 100 -3.38 -7.87 -0.82
N ALA A 101 -3.75 -7.91 0.46
CA ALA A 101 -4.48 -6.82 1.09
C ALA A 101 -3.66 -5.51 1.13
N LEU A 102 -2.35 -5.58 1.40
CA LEU A 102 -1.44 -4.44 1.36
C LEU A 102 -1.25 -3.91 -0.07
N ARG A 103 -1.06 -4.79 -1.05
CA ARG A 103 -0.86 -4.42 -2.46
C ARG A 103 -2.05 -3.65 -3.03
N TYR A 104 -3.27 -4.04 -2.65
CA TYR A 104 -4.51 -3.44 -3.11
C TYR A 104 -5.17 -2.54 -2.05
N LEU A 105 -4.45 -2.14 -1.00
CA LEU A 105 -5.00 -1.33 0.09
C LEU A 105 -5.70 -0.05 -0.41
N ASN A 106 -5.12 0.58 -1.45
CA ASN A 106 -5.64 1.78 -2.06
C ASN A 106 -7.07 1.65 -2.63
N ILE A 107 -7.42 0.52 -3.25
CA ILE A 107 -8.78 0.36 -3.80
C ILE A 107 -9.82 0.23 -2.68
N PHE A 108 -9.45 -0.34 -1.53
CA PHE A 108 -10.37 -0.49 -0.39
C PHE A 108 -10.79 0.85 0.23
N PHE A 109 -10.08 1.94 -0.09
CA PHE A 109 -10.41 3.30 0.30
C PHE A 109 -11.34 4.06 -0.63
N THR A 110 -11.53 3.56 -1.86
CA THR A 110 -12.40 4.20 -2.85
C THR A 110 -13.83 4.49 -2.35
N PRO A 111 -14.46 3.69 -1.46
CA PRO A 111 -15.82 3.97 -1.00
C PRO A 111 -16.00 5.34 -0.35
N SER A 112 -15.04 5.81 0.45
CA SER A 112 -15.14 7.13 1.10
C SER A 112 -15.18 8.28 0.10
N PHE A 113 -14.57 8.11 -1.09
CA PHE A 113 -14.58 9.12 -2.15
C PHE A 113 -15.78 8.97 -3.08
N VAL A 114 -16.23 7.75 -3.33
CA VAL A 114 -17.43 7.49 -4.15
C VAL A 114 -18.67 8.08 -3.50
N LEU A 115 -18.71 8.13 -2.16
CA LEU A 115 -19.84 8.67 -1.39
C LEU A 115 -19.73 10.19 -1.13
N LEU A 116 -18.68 10.86 -1.60
CA LEU A 116 -18.54 12.32 -1.45
C LEU A 116 -19.73 13.13 -1.97
N PRO A 117 -20.39 12.77 -3.10
CA PRO A 117 -21.56 13.50 -3.57
C PRO A 117 -22.74 13.52 -2.58
N LEU A 118 -22.84 12.52 -1.71
CA LEU A 118 -23.86 12.45 -0.65
C LEU A 118 -23.50 13.29 0.58
N SER A 119 -22.29 13.83 0.66
CA SER A 119 -21.84 14.60 1.82
C SER A 119 -22.50 15.99 1.90
N SER A 120 -22.66 16.50 3.12
CA SER A 120 -23.19 17.85 3.33
C SER A 120 -22.35 18.90 2.60
N PRO A 121 -22.97 19.85 1.88
CA PRO A 121 -22.24 20.86 1.12
C PRO A 121 -21.33 21.70 2.03
N ILE A 122 -20.14 22.03 1.53
CA ILE A 122 -19.14 22.82 2.24
C ILE A 122 -19.11 24.22 1.62
N SER A 123 -19.22 25.27 2.45
CA SER A 123 -19.11 26.64 1.97
C SER A 123 -17.70 26.92 1.43
N GLY A 124 -17.57 27.70 0.35
CA GLY A 124 -16.26 28.05 -0.21
C GLY A 124 -15.33 28.74 0.80
N VAL A 125 -15.89 29.49 1.74
CA VAL A 125 -15.13 30.10 2.85
C VAL A 125 -14.55 29.04 3.79
N GLU A 126 -15.33 28.00 4.07
CA GLU A 126 -14.90 26.89 4.91
C GLU A 126 -13.83 26.04 4.21
N VAL A 127 -13.96 25.80 2.90
CA VAL A 127 -12.91 25.17 2.09
C VAL A 127 -11.60 25.98 2.15
N GLY A 128 -11.67 27.31 2.03
CA GLY A 128 -10.49 28.18 2.17
C GLY A 128 -9.80 28.04 3.53
N LYS A 129 -10.59 27.97 4.61
CA LYS A 129 -10.08 27.75 5.98
C LYS A 129 -9.42 26.37 6.13
N ILE A 130 -10.05 25.32 5.61
CA ILE A 130 -9.54 23.94 5.56
C ILE A 130 -8.17 23.92 4.88
N ILE A 131 -8.04 24.55 3.71
CA ILE A 131 -6.78 24.63 2.97
C ILE A 131 -5.70 25.39 3.76
N ALA A 132 -6.06 26.52 4.39
CA ALA A 132 -5.13 27.30 5.19
C ALA A 132 -4.57 26.50 6.39
N VAL A 133 -5.44 25.85 7.18
CA VAL A 133 -5.02 24.99 8.30
C VAL A 133 -4.22 23.81 7.80
N PHE A 134 -4.62 23.21 6.68
CA PHE A 134 -3.88 22.13 6.06
C PHE A 134 -2.42 22.55 5.79
N ILE A 135 -2.20 23.65 5.07
CA ILE A 135 -0.85 24.08 4.65
C ILE A 135 -0.01 24.49 5.86
N VAL A 136 -0.54 25.37 6.71
CA VAL A 136 0.20 25.87 7.88
C VAL A 136 0.47 24.74 8.86
N GLY A 137 -0.55 23.94 9.17
CA GLY A 137 -0.43 22.79 10.06
C GLY A 137 0.55 21.74 9.54
N PHE A 138 0.61 21.53 8.22
CA PHE A 138 1.62 20.64 7.61
C PHE A 138 3.05 21.05 7.98
N VAL A 139 3.39 22.33 7.75
CA VAL A 139 4.73 22.85 7.98
C VAL A 139 5.05 22.84 9.47
N VAL A 140 4.10 23.25 10.32
CA VAL A 140 4.27 23.28 11.77
C VAL A 140 4.50 21.88 12.34
N VAL A 141 3.68 20.89 11.97
CA VAL A 141 3.82 19.52 12.45
C VAL A 141 5.11 18.88 11.92
N MET A 142 5.45 19.08 10.64
CA MET A 142 6.72 18.62 10.07
C MET A 142 7.92 19.19 10.85
N ALA A 143 7.94 20.50 11.10
CA ALA A 143 9.02 21.15 11.82
C ALA A 143 9.11 20.68 13.28
N ALA A 144 7.97 20.63 13.99
CA ALA A 144 7.91 20.17 15.37
C ALA A 144 8.40 18.72 15.50
N THR A 145 7.95 17.83 14.60
CA THR A 145 8.38 16.43 14.58
C THR A 145 9.87 16.29 14.27
N ALA A 146 10.38 17.03 13.27
CA ALA A 146 11.78 17.00 12.89
C ALA A 146 12.69 17.45 14.02
N TYR A 147 12.41 18.60 14.63
CA TYR A 147 13.24 19.13 15.72
C TYR A 147 13.14 18.28 16.98
N PHE A 148 11.97 17.71 17.27
CA PHE A 148 11.81 16.84 18.43
C PHE A 148 12.55 15.51 18.23
N ALA A 149 12.41 14.86 17.08
CA ALA A 149 13.14 13.63 16.75
C ALA A 149 14.66 13.87 16.76
N ARG A 150 15.13 14.95 16.12
CA ARG A 150 16.55 15.31 16.09
C ARG A 150 17.10 15.65 17.47
N GLY A 151 16.36 16.44 18.25
CA GLY A 151 16.75 16.79 19.62
C GLY A 151 16.92 15.56 20.50
N LEU A 152 16.00 14.61 20.37
CA LEU A 152 16.05 13.35 21.10
C LEU A 152 17.23 12.47 20.65
N GLN A 153 17.54 12.42 19.36
CA GLN A 153 18.72 11.72 18.86
C GLN A 153 20.04 12.31 19.38
N LEU A 154 20.13 13.64 19.45
CA LEU A 154 21.30 14.33 19.99
C LEU A 154 21.46 14.05 21.48
N LEU A 155 20.36 14.03 22.24
CA LEU A 155 20.37 13.69 23.67
C LEU A 155 20.76 12.23 23.92
N LEU A 156 20.29 11.31 23.09
CA LEU A 156 20.58 9.87 23.22
C LEU A 156 21.92 9.45 22.61
N GLY A 157 22.62 10.36 21.91
CA GLY A 157 23.87 10.05 21.19
C GLY A 157 23.70 9.11 19.99
N SER A 158 22.46 8.84 19.55
CA SER A 158 22.16 7.88 18.48
C SER A 158 22.59 8.35 17.10
N SER A 159 22.75 9.67 16.90
CA SER A 159 23.16 10.26 15.61
C SER A 159 24.54 9.77 15.17
N LYS A 160 25.51 9.65 16.08
CA LYS A 160 26.84 9.09 15.73
C LYS A 160 26.75 7.62 15.32
N ARG A 161 25.89 6.84 15.99
CA ARG A 161 25.71 5.41 15.72
C ARG A 161 25.06 5.17 14.35
N ALA A 162 24.04 5.94 14.02
CA ALA A 162 23.38 5.93 12.71
C ALA A 162 24.36 6.29 11.57
N MET A 163 25.23 7.28 11.77
CA MET A 163 26.29 7.62 10.81
C MET A 163 27.30 6.47 10.63
N THR A 164 27.76 5.85 11.71
CA THR A 164 28.68 4.70 11.64
C THR A 164 28.05 3.51 10.90
N GLU A 165 26.76 3.25 11.13
CA GLU A 165 26.01 2.18 10.45
C GLU A 165 25.82 2.45 8.95
N ARG A 166 25.62 3.72 8.56
CA ARG A 166 25.61 4.09 7.13
C ARG A 166 26.95 3.75 6.48
N ALA A 167 28.06 3.95 7.20
CA ALA A 167 29.39 3.58 6.72
C ALA A 167 29.64 2.06 6.69
N GLU A 168 29.15 1.29 7.67
CA GLU A 168 29.35 -0.16 7.75
C GLU A 168 28.62 -0.95 6.65
N GLU A 169 27.39 -0.55 6.32
CA GLU A 169 26.53 -1.27 5.37
C GLU A 169 26.73 -0.85 3.90
N LEU A 170 27.31 0.33 3.63
CA LEU A 170 27.87 0.61 2.30
C LEU A 170 28.97 -0.42 1.92
N GLY A 171 29.43 -1.25 2.87
CA GLY A 171 30.30 -2.41 2.66
C GLY A 171 29.61 -3.79 2.57
N HIS A 172 28.31 -3.93 2.87
CA HIS A 172 27.62 -5.23 2.92
C HIS A 172 26.14 -5.13 2.46
N GLU A 173 25.91 -5.16 1.14
CA GLU A 173 24.58 -5.32 0.55
C GLU A 173 24.18 -6.80 0.46
N SER A 174 23.44 -7.35 1.44
CA SER A 174 22.48 -8.47 1.24
C SER A 174 21.84 -8.92 2.55
N ASP A 175 20.69 -8.38 2.96
CA ASP A 175 19.77 -9.07 3.91
C ASP A 175 18.37 -8.45 4.06
N ALA A 176 17.84 -7.76 3.05
CA ALA A 176 16.49 -7.23 3.10
C ALA A 176 15.44 -8.33 2.87
N ILE A 177 14.45 -8.41 3.77
CA ILE A 177 13.21 -9.17 3.55
C ILE A 177 12.42 -8.46 2.44
N PRO A 178 12.00 -9.15 1.36
CA PRO A 178 11.27 -8.51 0.27
C PRO A 178 9.88 -8.10 0.77
N LEU A 179 9.72 -6.81 1.05
CA LEU A 179 8.41 -6.21 1.30
C LEU A 179 7.96 -5.48 0.04
N THR A 180 6.94 -6.04 -0.62
CA THR A 180 6.21 -5.46 -1.75
C THR A 180 7.07 -4.87 -2.86
N ASP A 181 7.41 -5.71 -3.84
CA ASP A 181 7.71 -5.23 -5.19
C ASP A 181 6.50 -4.44 -5.71
N THR A 182 6.58 -3.11 -5.61
CA THR A 182 5.57 -2.19 -6.16
C THR A 182 5.72 -2.01 -7.67
N ASN A 183 6.49 -2.88 -8.34
CA ASN A 183 6.66 -2.90 -9.78
C ASN A 183 5.93 -4.08 -10.44
N PRO A 184 4.86 -3.85 -11.23
CA PRO A 184 4.21 -4.90 -12.02
C PRO A 184 5.06 -5.48 -13.17
N ARG A 185 6.38 -5.25 -13.18
CA ARG A 185 7.28 -5.57 -14.30
C ARG A 185 8.46 -6.49 -13.97
N GLN A 186 8.65 -6.89 -12.72
CA GLN A 186 9.72 -7.83 -12.35
C GLN A 186 9.14 -9.11 -11.76
N ASN A 187 8.46 -9.88 -12.61
CA ASN A 187 8.26 -11.31 -12.39
C ASN A 187 8.85 -12.04 -13.59
N SER A 188 10.19 -12.00 -13.73
CA SER A 188 10.99 -12.90 -14.58
C SER A 188 12.48 -12.56 -14.44
N GLU A 189 13.05 -12.67 -13.25
CA GLU A 189 14.52 -12.72 -13.08
C GLU A 189 14.83 -13.18 -11.65
N ALA A 190 15.13 -14.47 -11.50
CA ALA A 190 15.58 -15.04 -10.24
C ALA A 190 16.97 -15.65 -10.44
N ASN A 191 17.81 -15.43 -9.42
CA ASN A 191 19.15 -15.96 -9.13
C ASN A 191 20.33 -15.35 -9.89
N PHE A 192 21.26 -14.70 -9.17
CA PHE A 192 22.67 -15.11 -9.05
C PHE A 192 23.36 -14.33 -7.91
N THR A 193 23.91 -15.03 -6.93
CA THR A 193 24.82 -14.53 -5.88
C THR A 193 26.25 -14.43 -6.42
N PRO A 194 27.08 -13.45 -5.97
CA PRO A 194 28.53 -13.55 -6.13
C PRO A 194 29.23 -13.78 -4.77
N THR A 195 30.12 -14.78 -4.77
CA THR A 195 31.11 -15.05 -3.73
C THR A 195 32.34 -14.14 -3.87
N THR A 196 32.91 -13.78 -2.72
CA THR A 196 34.07 -12.92 -2.47
C THR A 196 35.41 -13.54 -2.88
N GLY A 197 36.37 -12.70 -3.29
CA GLY A 197 37.79 -13.06 -3.46
C GLY A 197 38.69 -11.85 -3.71
N THR A 198 39.64 -11.64 -2.80
CA THR A 198 40.45 -10.44 -2.52
C THR A 198 41.73 -10.32 -3.35
N SER A 199 42.18 -9.10 -3.74
CA SER A 199 43.54 -8.54 -3.51
C SER A 199 43.83 -7.26 -4.35
N THR A 200 44.54 -6.34 -3.68
CA THR A 200 44.97 -4.93 -3.94
C THR A 200 46.05 -4.73 -5.04
N PRO A 201 46.67 -3.53 -5.22
CA PRO A 201 46.15 -2.20 -5.60
C PRO A 201 46.97 -1.58 -6.79
N GLN A 202 46.42 -0.68 -7.61
CA GLN A 202 47.30 0.20 -8.40
C GLN A 202 46.66 1.55 -8.83
N GLU A 203 47.45 2.59 -8.61
CA GLU A 203 47.25 4.02 -8.87
C GLU A 203 47.03 4.37 -10.34
N SER A 204 46.22 5.42 -10.62
CA SER A 204 46.65 6.63 -11.38
C SER A 204 45.45 7.50 -11.79
N ASP A 205 45.49 8.74 -11.29
CA ASP A 205 45.25 10.04 -11.94
C ASP A 205 44.16 10.26 -13.02
N GLU A 206 43.35 11.29 -12.71
CA GLU A 206 42.91 12.37 -13.62
C GLU A 206 41.58 12.28 -14.44
N PRO A 207 41.01 13.42 -14.91
CA PRO A 207 39.63 13.80 -14.59
C PRO A 207 38.64 13.78 -15.77
N MET A 208 37.35 13.67 -15.40
CA MET A 208 36.17 14.24 -16.06
C MET A 208 36.23 14.54 -17.57
N SER A 209 35.75 13.62 -18.41
CA SER A 209 34.73 13.88 -19.46
C SER A 209 34.54 12.64 -20.34
N THR A 210 33.31 12.15 -20.42
CA THR A 210 32.59 11.70 -21.65
C THR A 210 31.44 10.76 -21.26
N LEU A 211 30.23 11.09 -21.71
CA LEU A 211 29.05 10.24 -21.58
C LEU A 211 29.31 8.87 -22.23
N ALA A 212 29.08 7.79 -21.48
CA ALA A 212 28.92 6.45 -22.03
C ALA A 212 27.53 5.90 -21.66
N ALA A 213 26.77 5.50 -22.69
CA ALA A 213 25.45 4.89 -22.54
C ALA A 213 25.53 3.52 -21.83
N PRO A 214 24.53 3.13 -21.01
CA PRO A 214 24.55 1.85 -20.31
C PRO A 214 24.50 0.66 -21.29
N ARG A 215 25.36 -0.32 -21.02
CA ARG A 215 25.55 -1.56 -21.78
C ARG A 215 24.33 -2.49 -21.64
N ARG A 216 23.94 -3.14 -22.75
CA ARG A 216 22.95 -4.24 -22.77
C ARG A 216 23.46 -5.46 -21.99
N THR A 217 22.51 -6.19 -21.43
CA THR A 217 22.58 -7.44 -20.66
C THR A 217 23.43 -8.55 -21.31
N GLN A 218 24.17 -9.31 -20.50
CA GLN A 218 24.94 -10.50 -20.88
C GLN A 218 24.03 -11.74 -21.07
N ASP A 219 24.45 -12.66 -21.94
CA ASP A 219 23.70 -13.78 -22.53
C ASP A 219 23.73 -15.07 -21.65
N PRO A 220 22.61 -15.80 -21.43
CA PRO A 220 22.49 -16.92 -20.47
C PRO A 220 23.07 -18.29 -20.89
N SER A 221 23.92 -18.38 -21.92
CA SER A 221 24.31 -19.67 -22.52
C SER A 221 25.51 -20.40 -21.88
N LEU A 222 25.98 -19.98 -20.70
CA LEU A 222 27.24 -20.47 -20.11
C LEU A 222 27.11 -21.39 -18.88
N ILE A 223 25.97 -22.05 -18.65
CA ILE A 223 25.81 -23.00 -17.53
C ILE A 223 25.71 -24.45 -18.02
N ARG A 224 26.68 -25.29 -17.67
CA ARG A 224 26.58 -26.77 -17.66
C ARG A 224 27.16 -27.32 -16.34
N GLY A 225 26.40 -28.20 -15.66
CA GLY A 225 26.92 -29.19 -14.69
C GLY A 225 27.58 -30.37 -15.43
N THR A 226 28.26 -31.36 -14.84
CA THR A 226 28.23 -31.98 -13.50
C THR A 226 29.62 -32.59 -13.20
N GLY A 227 29.91 -32.91 -11.93
CA GLY A 227 31.27 -33.13 -11.40
C GLY A 227 32.13 -34.27 -11.98
N GLY A 228 33.44 -34.01 -11.91
CA GLY A 228 34.60 -34.91 -12.07
C GLY A 228 35.89 -34.16 -11.65
N PRO A 229 36.94 -34.81 -11.12
CA PRO A 229 38.13 -34.14 -10.59
C PRO A 229 39.07 -33.63 -11.70
N PRO A 230 40.02 -32.72 -11.38
CA PRO A 230 40.60 -31.80 -12.36
C PRO A 230 41.79 -32.41 -13.11
N GLU A 231 41.87 -32.21 -14.42
CA GLU A 231 43.13 -32.35 -15.15
C GLU A 231 43.44 -31.07 -15.92
N ASN A 232 44.61 -30.51 -15.56
CA ASN A 232 45.34 -29.54 -16.35
C ASN A 232 45.56 -30.11 -17.76
N ASP A 233 45.35 -29.28 -18.79
CA ASP A 233 46.44 -29.07 -19.73
C ASP A 233 46.23 -27.82 -20.56
N ALA A 234 47.22 -26.95 -20.46
CA ALA A 234 47.47 -25.87 -21.39
C ALA A 234 47.84 -26.48 -22.75
N SER A 235 47.06 -26.23 -23.79
CA SER A 235 47.61 -26.10 -25.13
C SER A 235 46.70 -25.24 -26.01
N SER A 236 47.26 -24.08 -26.37
CA SER A 236 46.74 -23.15 -27.35
C SER A 236 46.43 -23.87 -28.67
N GLN A 237 45.17 -23.90 -29.09
CA GLN A 237 44.82 -24.13 -30.48
C GLN A 237 43.92 -23.00 -30.99
N ALA A 238 44.57 -22.19 -31.82
CA ALA A 238 44.05 -21.35 -32.90
C ALA A 238 42.55 -21.02 -32.84
N VAL A 239 42.29 -19.77 -32.48
CA VAL A 239 41.01 -19.07 -32.65
C VAL A 239 40.59 -19.12 -34.12
N THR A 240 39.82 -20.14 -34.49
CA THR A 240 38.95 -20.04 -35.66
C THR A 240 37.79 -19.16 -35.21
N ARG A 241 37.82 -17.87 -35.56
CA ARG A 241 36.68 -16.96 -35.40
C ARG A 241 35.52 -17.48 -36.24
N VAL A 242 34.72 -18.37 -35.66
CA VAL A 242 33.34 -18.54 -36.09
C VAL A 242 32.63 -17.26 -35.65
N ASN A 243 32.29 -16.42 -36.62
CA ASN A 243 31.37 -15.31 -36.41
C ASN A 243 30.08 -15.87 -35.81
N GLN A 244 29.94 -15.84 -34.48
CA GLN A 244 28.66 -16.03 -33.82
C GLN A 244 27.80 -14.83 -34.21
N VAL A 245 27.00 -15.01 -35.25
CA VAL A 245 25.85 -14.16 -35.51
C VAL A 245 25.02 -14.20 -34.22
N LEU A 246 24.90 -13.07 -33.52
CA LEU A 246 23.90 -12.88 -32.46
C LEU A 246 22.54 -13.28 -33.05
N GLN A 247 22.09 -14.50 -32.76
CA GLN A 247 20.75 -14.93 -33.11
C GLN A 247 19.80 -14.07 -32.27
N GLN A 248 19.13 -13.13 -32.94
CA GLN A 248 17.97 -12.45 -32.36
C GLN A 248 17.02 -13.53 -31.83
N PRO A 249 16.43 -13.36 -30.63
CA PRO A 249 15.45 -14.32 -30.13
C PRO A 249 14.38 -14.52 -31.19
N LEU A 250 14.07 -15.78 -31.50
CA LEU A 250 13.09 -16.16 -32.52
C LEU A 250 11.80 -15.34 -32.31
N PRO A 251 11.21 -14.75 -33.38
CA PRO A 251 10.00 -13.98 -33.24
C PRO A 251 8.89 -14.87 -32.67
N LEU A 252 8.30 -14.46 -31.54
CA LEU A 252 7.20 -15.17 -30.89
C LEU A 252 6.12 -15.57 -31.90
N THR A 253 5.66 -16.82 -31.82
CA THR A 253 4.57 -17.32 -32.65
C THR A 253 3.28 -16.54 -32.35
N ARG A 254 2.32 -16.53 -33.29
CA ARG A 254 1.03 -15.82 -33.10
C ARG A 254 0.31 -16.27 -31.80
N PRO A 255 0.20 -17.58 -31.49
CA PRO A 255 -0.37 -18.05 -30.23
C PRO A 255 0.40 -17.56 -28.99
N GLN A 256 1.73 -17.52 -29.04
CA GLN A 256 2.55 -17.04 -27.92
C GLN A 256 2.37 -15.54 -27.66
N ARG A 257 2.21 -14.73 -28.72
CA ARG A 257 1.89 -13.30 -28.57
C ARG A 257 0.51 -13.11 -27.95
N TRP A 258 -0.48 -13.90 -28.38
CA TRP A 258 -1.84 -13.87 -27.83
C TRP A 258 -1.83 -14.29 -26.35
N ALA A 259 -1.12 -15.37 -26.03
CA ALA A 259 -0.93 -15.84 -24.65
C ALA A 259 -0.26 -14.76 -23.77
N ALA A 260 0.76 -14.06 -24.29
CA ALA A 260 1.42 -12.96 -23.58
C ALA A 260 0.46 -11.79 -23.32
N VAL A 261 -0.32 -11.36 -24.33
CA VAL A 261 -1.30 -10.27 -24.17
C VAL A 261 -2.40 -10.64 -23.16
N ILE A 262 -2.93 -11.86 -23.25
CA ILE A 262 -3.95 -12.38 -22.33
C ILE A 262 -3.39 -12.43 -20.91
N ASN A 263 -2.17 -12.95 -20.72
CA ASN A 263 -1.57 -13.06 -19.39
C ASN A 263 -1.28 -11.68 -18.78
N LEU A 264 -0.81 -10.71 -19.59
CA LEU A 264 -0.57 -9.33 -19.14
C LEU A 264 -1.84 -8.59 -18.71
N ASN A 265 -2.99 -8.93 -19.28
CA ASN A 265 -4.27 -8.28 -18.99
C ASN A 265 -5.26 -9.22 -18.28
N PHE A 266 -4.79 -10.33 -17.72
CA PHE A 266 -5.64 -11.40 -17.21
C PHE A 266 -6.66 -10.91 -16.18
N ASP A 267 -6.19 -10.13 -15.20
CA ASP A 267 -7.06 -9.58 -14.13
C ASP A 267 -8.10 -8.63 -14.74
N ARG A 268 -7.69 -7.73 -15.63
CA ARG A 268 -8.60 -6.78 -16.31
C ARG A 268 -9.67 -7.49 -17.12
N LEU A 269 -9.29 -8.51 -17.88
CA LEU A 269 -10.22 -9.32 -18.67
C LEU A 269 -11.19 -10.07 -17.77
N THR A 270 -10.71 -10.64 -16.67
CA THR A 270 -11.54 -11.34 -15.69
C THR A 270 -12.63 -10.41 -15.12
N TYR A 271 -12.25 -9.24 -14.61
CA TYR A 271 -13.21 -8.29 -14.06
C TYR A 271 -14.12 -7.67 -15.11
N LEU A 272 -13.65 -7.51 -16.36
CA LEU A 272 -14.48 -7.05 -17.48
C LEU A 272 -15.56 -8.10 -17.82
N VAL A 273 -15.18 -9.37 -17.87
CA VAL A 273 -16.12 -10.49 -18.11
C VAL A 273 -17.11 -10.58 -16.96
N LEU A 274 -16.66 -10.49 -15.71
CA LEU A 274 -17.55 -10.47 -14.55
C LEU A 274 -18.51 -9.28 -14.59
N PHE A 275 -18.03 -8.08 -14.93
CA PHE A 275 -18.86 -6.89 -15.06
C PHE A 275 -19.94 -7.06 -16.13
N LEU A 276 -19.54 -7.47 -17.35
CA LEU A 276 -20.45 -7.55 -18.49
C LEU A 276 -21.41 -8.73 -18.43
N LEU A 277 -20.94 -9.92 -18.01
CA LEU A 277 -21.73 -11.16 -18.07
C LEU A 277 -22.45 -11.50 -16.76
N VAL A 278 -22.00 -10.96 -15.62
CA VAL A 278 -22.58 -11.25 -14.30
C VAL A 278 -23.13 -9.97 -13.67
N GLY A 279 -22.33 -8.91 -13.62
CA GLY A 279 -22.67 -7.63 -13.01
C GLY A 279 -23.89 -6.98 -13.65
N LEU A 280 -23.82 -6.62 -14.93
CA LEU A 280 -24.90 -5.93 -15.64
C LEU A 280 -26.21 -6.74 -15.67
N PRO A 281 -26.21 -8.06 -15.98
CA PRO A 281 -27.44 -8.83 -15.96
C PRO A 281 -28.08 -8.88 -14.58
N ILE A 282 -27.31 -9.09 -13.50
CA ILE A 282 -27.86 -9.10 -12.14
C ILE A 282 -28.42 -7.71 -11.80
N TYR A 283 -27.68 -6.64 -12.08
CA TYR A 283 -28.10 -5.28 -11.74
C TYR A 283 -29.43 -4.90 -12.40
N TYR A 284 -29.60 -5.15 -13.70
CA TYR A 284 -30.83 -4.77 -14.42
C TYR A 284 -31.97 -5.78 -14.27
N SER A 285 -31.71 -7.03 -13.89
CA SER A 285 -32.77 -8.05 -13.70
C SER A 285 -33.31 -8.12 -12.27
N THR A 286 -32.44 -8.08 -11.26
CA THR A 286 -32.84 -8.21 -9.85
C THR A 286 -32.78 -6.90 -9.09
N GLY A 287 -32.08 -5.89 -9.64
CA GLY A 287 -31.86 -4.62 -8.98
C GLY A 287 -30.70 -4.60 -7.99
N TYR A 288 -29.98 -5.72 -7.83
CA TYR A 288 -28.87 -5.82 -6.89
C TYR A 288 -27.58 -5.22 -7.46
N ALA A 289 -27.12 -4.13 -6.83
CA ALA A 289 -26.05 -3.27 -7.37
C ALA A 289 -24.63 -3.78 -7.16
N MET A 290 -24.39 -4.57 -6.11
CA MET A 290 -23.03 -4.92 -5.67
C MET A 290 -22.16 -5.55 -6.76
N PRO A 291 -22.58 -6.60 -7.50
CA PRO A 291 -21.69 -7.25 -8.46
C PRO A 291 -21.27 -6.32 -9.61
N ALA A 292 -22.18 -5.49 -10.11
CA ALA A 292 -21.89 -4.52 -11.16
C ALA A 292 -20.99 -3.40 -10.65
N GLN A 293 -21.35 -2.77 -9.54
CA GLN A 293 -20.62 -1.62 -9.01
C GLN A 293 -19.23 -2.00 -8.48
N LEU A 294 -19.09 -3.18 -7.87
CA LEU A 294 -17.80 -3.67 -7.37
C LEU A 294 -16.82 -3.94 -8.52
N THR A 295 -17.26 -4.71 -9.53
CA THR A 295 -16.42 -5.03 -10.69
C THR A 295 -16.11 -3.77 -11.51
N PHE A 296 -17.05 -2.84 -11.65
CA PHE A 296 -16.80 -1.54 -12.28
C PHE A 296 -15.76 -0.73 -11.52
N ASN A 297 -15.84 -0.64 -10.19
CA ASN A 297 -14.86 0.10 -9.39
C ASN A 297 -13.45 -0.51 -9.51
N ILE A 298 -13.34 -1.84 -9.52
CA ILE A 298 -12.04 -2.52 -9.76
C ILE A 298 -11.48 -2.19 -11.15
N LEU A 299 -12.32 -2.18 -12.19
CA LEU A 299 -11.91 -1.79 -13.54
C LEU A 299 -11.49 -0.31 -13.60
N ALA A 300 -12.23 0.58 -12.94
CA ALA A 300 -11.92 2.00 -12.82
C ALA A 300 -10.55 2.21 -12.14
N TYR A 301 -10.24 1.42 -11.11
CA TYR A 301 -8.95 1.44 -10.46
C TYR A 301 -7.81 0.96 -11.37
N PHE A 302 -8.01 -0.12 -12.12
CA PHE A 302 -7.02 -0.56 -13.11
C PHE A 302 -6.81 0.44 -14.25
N ALA A 303 -7.86 1.15 -14.67
CA ALA A 303 -7.77 2.24 -15.63
C ALA A 303 -6.96 3.41 -15.05
N ALA A 304 -7.19 3.78 -13.79
CA ALA A 304 -6.42 4.81 -13.10
C ALA A 304 -4.94 4.44 -12.95
N LEU A 305 -4.62 3.16 -12.69
CA LEU A 305 -3.24 2.67 -12.65
C LEU A 305 -2.54 2.66 -14.02
N ALA A 306 -3.31 2.60 -15.12
CA ALA A 306 -2.77 2.63 -16.48
C ALA A 306 -2.26 4.03 -16.88
N LEU A 307 -2.54 5.07 -16.10
CA LEU A 307 -2.06 6.43 -16.36
C LEU A 307 -0.52 6.50 -16.34
N PRO A 308 0.11 7.37 -17.16
CA PRO A 308 1.55 7.57 -17.15
C PRO A 308 2.06 7.96 -15.74
N PRO A 309 3.26 7.53 -15.31
CA PRO A 309 3.80 7.82 -13.97
C PRO A 309 3.82 9.32 -13.62
N ARG A 310 4.11 10.19 -14.61
CA ARG A 310 4.10 11.65 -14.45
C ARG A 310 2.74 12.18 -14.00
N TRP A 311 1.67 11.59 -14.52
CA TRP A 311 0.29 11.99 -14.23
C TRP A 311 -0.17 11.40 -12.90
N ARG A 312 0.21 10.14 -12.59
CA ARG A 312 -0.10 9.48 -11.31
C ARG A 312 0.42 10.23 -10.08
N ARG A 313 1.44 11.07 -10.24
CA ARG A 313 1.96 11.94 -9.17
C ARG A 313 0.95 13.00 -8.71
N PHE A 314 0.10 13.49 -9.62
CA PHE A 314 -0.93 14.51 -9.33
C PHE A 314 -2.34 13.92 -9.29
N LEU A 315 -2.62 12.99 -10.20
CA LEU A 315 -3.88 12.26 -10.32
C LEU A 315 -3.75 10.95 -9.55
N HIS A 316 -3.91 11.04 -8.23
CA HIS A 316 -3.81 9.88 -7.35
C HIS A 316 -4.80 8.78 -7.80
N PRO A 317 -4.36 7.51 -7.96
CA PRO A 317 -5.21 6.46 -8.54
C PRO A 317 -6.55 6.28 -7.84
N VAL A 318 -6.61 6.45 -6.51
CA VAL A 318 -7.85 6.35 -5.73
C VAL A 318 -8.84 7.46 -6.08
N LEU A 319 -8.38 8.70 -6.27
CA LEU A 319 -9.26 9.83 -6.60
C LEU A 319 -9.81 9.68 -8.02
N VAL A 320 -8.94 9.33 -8.96
CA VAL A 320 -9.32 9.09 -10.36
C VAL A 320 -10.30 7.93 -10.46
N SER A 321 -9.99 6.81 -9.79
CA SER A 321 -10.87 5.64 -9.82
C SER A 321 -12.23 5.95 -9.20
N SER A 322 -12.27 6.65 -8.06
CA SER A 322 -13.54 7.03 -7.44
C SER A 322 -14.35 8.00 -8.31
N ALA A 323 -13.72 8.96 -8.99
CA ALA A 323 -14.42 9.84 -9.93
C ALA A 323 -15.02 9.07 -11.12
N ILE A 324 -14.26 8.12 -11.70
CA ILE A 324 -14.75 7.23 -12.75
C ILE A 324 -15.89 6.36 -12.22
N THR A 325 -15.76 5.81 -11.00
CA THR A 325 -16.78 4.99 -10.34
C THR A 325 -18.07 5.77 -10.11
N VAL A 326 -18.01 7.01 -9.62
CA VAL A 326 -19.20 7.87 -9.45
C VAL A 326 -19.89 8.08 -10.79
N LEU A 327 -19.14 8.41 -11.85
CA LEU A 327 -19.70 8.59 -13.19
C LEU A 327 -20.33 7.29 -13.71
N GLY A 328 -19.70 6.14 -13.50
CA GLY A 328 -20.25 4.86 -13.92
C GLY A 328 -21.49 4.46 -13.15
N VAL A 329 -21.49 4.63 -11.82
CA VAL A 329 -22.67 4.40 -10.97
C VAL A 329 -23.81 5.31 -11.38
N TYR A 330 -23.54 6.59 -11.68
CA TYR A 330 -24.51 7.53 -12.23
C TYR A 330 -25.12 7.03 -13.54
N ILE A 331 -24.29 6.61 -14.51
CA ILE A 331 -24.75 6.11 -15.81
C ILE A 331 -25.61 4.85 -15.64
N LEU A 332 -25.18 3.90 -14.81
CA LEU A 332 -25.92 2.67 -14.53
C LEU A 332 -27.29 2.98 -13.90
N GLY A 333 -27.32 3.87 -12.90
CA GLY A 333 -28.56 4.32 -12.26
C GLY A 333 -29.48 5.05 -13.23
N ALA A 334 -28.95 5.97 -14.04
CA ALA A 334 -29.72 6.74 -15.01
C ALA A 334 -30.37 5.86 -16.08
N ILE A 335 -29.72 4.77 -16.51
CA ILE A 335 -30.32 3.80 -17.45
C ILE A 335 -31.51 3.08 -16.82
N ARG A 336 -31.44 2.81 -15.51
CA ARG A 336 -32.53 2.19 -14.74
C ARG A 336 -33.64 3.18 -14.35
N GLY A 337 -33.37 4.48 -14.42
CA GLY A 337 -34.25 5.55 -13.96
C GLY A 337 -34.06 5.96 -12.50
N ASP A 338 -32.98 5.48 -11.85
CA ASP A 338 -32.64 5.82 -10.47
C ASP A 338 -31.89 7.16 -10.41
N SER A 339 -32.06 7.88 -9.30
CA SER A 339 -31.26 9.08 -9.01
C SER A 339 -29.82 8.72 -8.64
N LEU A 340 -28.91 9.71 -8.71
CA LEU A 340 -27.52 9.52 -8.26
C LEU A 340 -27.48 9.11 -6.78
N ASP A 341 -28.28 9.76 -5.94
CA ASP A 341 -28.28 9.52 -4.50
C ASP A 341 -28.70 8.09 -4.18
N THR A 342 -29.79 7.62 -4.78
CA THR A 342 -30.27 6.22 -4.65
C THR A 342 -29.22 5.21 -5.11
N SER A 343 -28.50 5.52 -6.19
CA SER A 343 -27.46 4.64 -6.75
C SER A 343 -26.22 4.58 -5.86
N LEU A 344 -25.87 5.68 -5.19
CA LEU A 344 -24.78 5.76 -4.23
C LEU A 344 -25.14 5.16 -2.87
N ASP A 345 -26.40 5.27 -2.43
CA ASP A 345 -26.89 4.56 -1.24
C ASP A 345 -26.81 3.04 -1.45
N ALA A 346 -27.18 2.55 -2.64
CA ALA A 346 -27.02 1.14 -3.00
C ALA A 346 -25.55 0.68 -3.08
N TYR A 347 -24.63 1.63 -3.28
CA TYR A 347 -23.19 1.33 -3.30
C TYR A 347 -22.65 1.03 -1.90
N ARG A 348 -23.22 1.60 -0.84
CA ARG A 348 -22.85 1.30 0.54
C ARG A 348 -24.08 1.27 1.45
N THR A 349 -24.56 0.06 1.71
CA THR A 349 -25.75 -0.20 2.52
C THR A 349 -25.45 -0.32 4.02
N GLN A 350 -24.17 -0.22 4.41
CA GLN A 350 -23.65 -0.37 5.77
C GLN A 350 -23.70 -1.81 6.30
N THR A 351 -24.02 -2.78 5.45
CA THR A 351 -23.99 -4.21 5.80
C THR A 351 -22.58 -4.77 5.62
N THR A 352 -21.73 -4.61 6.65
CA THR A 352 -20.37 -5.17 6.68
C THR A 352 -20.34 -6.63 7.14
N TYR A 353 -19.18 -7.28 7.00
CA TYR A 353 -18.98 -8.66 7.46
C TYR A 353 -19.31 -8.87 8.95
N LEU A 354 -19.04 -7.87 9.81
CA LEU A 354 -19.40 -7.90 11.22
C LEU A 354 -20.93 -8.02 11.40
N SER A 355 -21.70 -7.16 10.73
CA SER A 355 -23.17 -7.18 10.82
C SER A 355 -23.77 -8.50 10.33
N LEU A 356 -23.18 -9.10 9.29
CA LEU A 356 -23.62 -10.37 8.72
C LEU A 356 -23.37 -11.53 9.68
N TRP A 357 -22.21 -11.58 10.34
CA TRP A 357 -21.88 -12.65 11.29
C TRP A 357 -22.50 -12.48 12.67
N GLU A 358 -22.81 -11.24 13.09
CA GLU A 358 -23.67 -10.96 14.25
C GLU A 358 -25.13 -11.37 14.00
N ASN A 359 -25.50 -11.72 12.76
CA ASN A 359 -26.84 -12.13 12.35
C ASN A 359 -27.92 -11.10 12.75
N LYS A 360 -27.65 -9.80 12.54
CA LYS A 360 -28.63 -8.75 12.86
C LYS A 360 -29.87 -8.90 11.97
N PRO A 361 -31.09 -8.75 12.53
CA PRO A 361 -32.31 -8.89 11.75
C PRO A 361 -32.48 -7.75 10.73
N ASN A 362 -33.13 -8.06 9.60
CA ASN A 362 -33.53 -7.09 8.57
C ASN A 362 -32.38 -6.28 7.93
N LEU A 363 -31.21 -6.89 7.75
CA LEU A 363 -30.11 -6.25 7.04
C LEU A 363 -30.38 -6.16 5.54
N PRO A 364 -30.12 -5.00 4.89
CA PRO A 364 -30.11 -4.92 3.44
C PRO A 364 -28.93 -5.74 2.89
N LEU A 365 -29.02 -6.16 1.63
CA LEU A 365 -27.91 -6.84 0.96
C LEU A 365 -26.66 -5.92 0.93
N PRO A 366 -25.45 -6.47 1.07
CA PRO A 366 -24.22 -5.67 1.11
C PRO A 366 -23.96 -4.97 -0.21
N GLY A 367 -23.53 -3.70 -0.15
CA GLY A 367 -23.08 -2.93 -1.30
C GLY A 367 -21.62 -3.21 -1.69
N ALA A 368 -21.20 -2.68 -2.84
CA ALA A 368 -19.82 -2.79 -3.30
C ALA A 368 -18.83 -2.12 -2.32
N GLY A 369 -19.22 -0.97 -1.76
CA GLY A 369 -18.46 -0.26 -0.75
C GLY A 369 -18.31 -1.05 0.55
N ASP A 370 -19.34 -1.81 0.97
CA ASP A 370 -19.28 -2.61 2.19
C ASP A 370 -18.31 -3.79 2.06
N VAL A 371 -18.24 -4.42 0.88
CA VAL A 371 -17.26 -5.46 0.57
C VAL A 371 -15.84 -4.90 0.64
N LEU A 372 -15.60 -3.74 0.00
CA LEU A 372 -14.29 -3.09 -0.01
C LEU A 372 -13.85 -2.65 1.40
N VAL A 373 -14.76 -2.05 2.18
CA VAL A 373 -14.48 -1.68 3.57
C VAL A 373 -14.29 -2.92 4.46
N SER A 374 -14.98 -4.03 4.18
CA SER A 374 -14.74 -5.27 4.93
C SER A 374 -13.33 -5.81 4.68
N ILE A 375 -12.87 -5.82 3.43
CA ILE A 375 -11.50 -6.26 3.10
C ILE A 375 -10.44 -5.26 3.61
N LEU A 376 -10.80 -3.98 3.77
CA LEU A 376 -9.93 -2.99 4.38
C LEU A 376 -9.46 -3.42 5.78
N ASP A 377 -10.34 -4.02 6.60
CA ASP A 377 -9.98 -4.51 7.93
C ASP A 377 -8.88 -5.56 7.87
N ALA A 378 -8.90 -6.45 6.87
CA ALA A 378 -7.80 -7.39 6.65
C ALA A 378 -6.50 -6.68 6.23
N GLY A 379 -6.60 -5.61 5.43
CA GLY A 379 -5.45 -4.75 5.08
C GLY A 379 -4.86 -4.04 6.30
N ILE A 380 -5.68 -3.64 7.27
CA ILE A 380 -5.21 -3.06 8.53
C ILE A 380 -4.45 -4.10 9.35
N VAL A 381 -4.98 -5.32 9.51
CA VAL A 381 -4.26 -6.41 10.19
C VAL A 381 -2.91 -6.70 9.51
N ALA A 382 -2.89 -6.69 8.18
CA ALA A 382 -1.70 -6.94 7.39
C ALA A 382 -0.55 -5.93 7.63
N LEU A 383 -0.85 -4.72 8.12
CA LEU A 383 0.19 -3.74 8.52
C LEU A 383 1.09 -4.23 9.67
N ALA A 384 0.72 -5.32 10.34
CA ALA A 384 1.59 -5.99 11.31
C ALA A 384 2.85 -6.59 10.65
N LEU A 385 2.77 -7.02 9.39
CA LEU A 385 3.91 -7.62 8.67
C LEU A 385 5.08 -6.65 8.46
N PRO A 386 4.90 -5.44 7.90
CA PRO A 386 6.00 -4.48 7.79
C PRO A 386 6.54 -4.05 9.16
N MET A 387 5.70 -3.93 10.20
CA MET A 387 6.20 -3.66 11.56
C MET A 387 7.08 -4.79 12.08
N PHE A 388 6.69 -6.05 11.83
CA PHE A 388 7.46 -7.22 12.22
C PHE A 388 8.78 -7.33 11.44
N ALA A 389 8.77 -7.03 10.14
CA ALA A 389 9.97 -7.03 9.31
C ALA A 389 11.02 -6.03 9.83
N TYR A 390 10.60 -4.81 10.18
CA TYR A 390 11.49 -3.76 10.70
C TYR A 390 11.60 -3.73 12.24
N ARG A 391 11.30 -4.84 12.91
CA ARG A 391 11.30 -4.93 14.39
C ARG A 391 12.67 -4.66 15.03
N GLN A 392 13.76 -4.97 14.34
CA GLN A 392 15.11 -4.74 14.88
C GLN A 392 15.46 -3.25 14.86
N GLU A 393 15.11 -2.56 13.78
CA GLU A 393 15.22 -1.10 13.69
C GLU A 393 14.37 -0.40 14.76
N LEU A 394 13.15 -0.89 14.98
CA LEU A 394 12.30 -0.40 16.07
C LEU A 394 12.97 -0.57 17.44
N LYS A 395 13.58 -1.73 17.72
CA LYS A 395 14.26 -1.99 18.99
C LYS A 395 15.49 -1.09 19.16
N ARG A 396 16.27 -0.90 18.10
CA ARG A 396 17.52 -0.13 18.10
C ARG A 396 17.28 1.36 18.34
N HIS A 397 16.24 1.92 17.70
CA HIS A 397 15.90 3.34 17.76
C HIS A 397 14.59 3.61 18.52
N PHE A 398 14.25 2.74 19.48
CA PHE A 398 12.93 2.74 20.13
C PHE A 398 12.49 4.12 20.63
N PHE A 399 13.32 4.78 21.43
CA PHE A 399 12.96 6.11 21.96
C PHE A 399 12.89 7.17 20.86
N ALA A 400 13.84 7.17 19.92
CA ALA A 400 13.90 8.12 18.81
C ALA A 400 12.70 8.00 17.85
N ILE A 401 12.04 6.84 17.81
CA ILE A 401 10.84 6.61 17.00
C ILE A 401 9.57 6.83 17.85
N VAL A 402 9.45 6.16 18.99
CA VAL A 402 8.19 6.10 19.76
C VAL A 402 7.85 7.44 20.39
N LEU A 403 8.80 8.14 21.00
CA LEU A 403 8.51 9.40 21.69
C LEU A 403 8.02 10.50 20.73
N PRO A 404 8.65 10.73 19.55
CA PRO A 404 8.11 11.67 18.58
C PRO A 404 6.72 11.31 18.09
N ASN A 405 6.47 10.02 17.80
CA ASN A 405 5.14 9.60 17.37
C ASN A 405 4.06 9.82 18.45
N ILE A 406 4.38 9.63 19.74
CA ILE A 406 3.47 9.97 20.84
C ILE A 406 3.18 11.47 20.87
N ALA A 407 4.22 12.30 20.82
CA ALA A 407 4.08 13.75 20.86
C ALA A 407 3.25 14.28 19.68
N VAL A 408 3.50 13.77 18.48
CA VAL A 408 2.75 14.15 17.28
C VAL A 408 1.32 13.63 17.32
N SER A 409 1.06 12.44 17.87
CA SER A 409 -0.30 11.91 18.04
C SER A 409 -1.13 12.80 18.96
N ILE A 410 -0.57 13.18 20.11
CA ILE A 410 -1.22 14.11 21.04
C ILE A 410 -1.39 15.48 20.39
N GLY A 411 -0.36 16.03 19.75
CA GLY A 411 -0.44 17.31 19.05
C GLY A 411 -1.50 17.31 17.95
N SER A 412 -1.66 16.20 17.23
CA SER A 412 -2.67 16.06 16.18
C SER A 412 -4.08 15.98 16.76
N LEU A 413 -4.27 15.18 17.82
CA LEU A 413 -5.57 14.97 18.47
C LEU A 413 -6.11 16.23 19.16
N PHE A 414 -5.26 16.99 19.84
CA PHE A 414 -5.69 18.17 20.59
C PHE A 414 -5.52 19.47 19.81
N GLY A 415 -4.48 19.58 18.98
CA GLY A 415 -4.14 20.81 18.27
C GLY A 415 -5.06 21.08 17.08
N TYR A 416 -5.23 20.11 16.18
CA TYR A 416 -5.99 20.34 14.95
C TYR A 416 -7.48 20.60 15.21
N PRO A 417 -8.21 19.80 16.00
CA PRO A 417 -9.62 20.08 16.25
C PRO A 417 -9.85 21.44 16.89
N ALA A 418 -9.02 21.82 17.88
CA ALA A 418 -9.12 23.12 18.54
C ALA A 418 -8.90 24.29 17.56
N VAL A 419 -7.86 24.22 16.72
CA VAL A 419 -7.56 25.27 15.74
C VAL A 419 -8.65 25.35 14.67
N CYS A 420 -9.10 24.21 14.14
CA CYS A 420 -10.15 24.16 13.10
C CYS A 420 -11.47 24.75 13.61
N TYR A 421 -11.86 24.39 14.82
CA TYR A 421 -13.09 24.89 15.43
C TYR A 421 -13.00 26.39 15.73
N ALA A 422 -11.87 26.85 16.27
CA ALA A 422 -11.65 28.26 16.59
C ALA A 422 -11.74 29.19 15.37
N ILE A 423 -11.36 28.72 14.18
CA ILE A 423 -11.52 29.49 12.93
C ILE A 423 -12.89 29.29 12.27
N GLY A 424 -13.79 28.51 12.88
CA GLY A 424 -15.17 28.32 12.44
C GLY A 424 -15.38 27.24 11.38
N ILE A 425 -14.59 26.16 11.39
CA ILE A 425 -14.91 24.91 10.69
C ILE A 425 -15.93 24.13 11.56
N SER A 426 -16.86 23.40 10.93
CA SER A 426 -17.85 22.63 11.68
C SER A 426 -17.24 21.60 12.64
N ALA A 427 -17.97 21.21 13.68
CA ALA A 427 -17.42 20.39 14.75
C ALA A 427 -16.93 19.01 14.25
N THR A 428 -17.79 18.30 13.53
CA THR A 428 -17.48 16.98 12.98
C THR A 428 -16.32 17.00 11.97
N ARG A 429 -16.19 18.08 11.19
CA ARG A 429 -15.07 18.26 10.26
C ARG A 429 -13.79 18.65 10.99
N SER A 430 -13.87 19.44 12.06
CA SER A 430 -12.73 19.79 12.91
C SER A 430 -12.13 18.55 13.57
N LEU A 431 -12.97 17.64 14.08
CA LEU A 431 -12.52 16.34 14.58
C LEU A 431 -11.86 15.48 13.50
N ALA A 432 -12.36 15.54 12.26
CA ALA A 432 -11.77 14.79 11.15
C ALA A 432 -10.30 15.16 10.87
N PHE A 433 -9.89 16.40 11.19
CA PHE A 433 -8.50 16.81 11.08
C PHE A 433 -7.57 16.15 12.10
N ALA A 434 -8.08 15.58 13.19
CA ALA A 434 -7.25 14.81 14.12
C ALA A 434 -6.56 13.62 13.43
N GLY A 435 -7.22 13.04 12.41
CA GLY A 435 -6.71 11.93 11.62
C GLY A 435 -5.98 12.35 10.33
N ARG A 436 -5.65 13.63 10.17
CA ARG A 436 -5.04 14.21 8.97
C ARG A 436 -3.75 13.51 8.51
N SER A 437 -2.89 13.17 9.46
CA SER A 437 -1.56 12.58 9.19
C SER A 437 -1.58 11.05 9.20
N LEU A 438 -2.73 10.45 9.49
CA LEU A 438 -2.90 9.01 9.52
C LEU A 438 -3.01 8.46 8.10
N THR A 439 -2.50 7.25 7.89
CA THR A 439 -2.87 6.47 6.72
C THR A 439 -4.37 6.19 6.76
N LEU A 440 -5.03 6.25 5.61
CA LEU A 440 -6.50 6.18 5.55
C LEU A 440 -7.10 4.94 6.25
N ALA A 441 -6.37 3.82 6.24
CA ALA A 441 -6.69 2.60 6.97
C ALA A 441 -6.89 2.81 8.48
N LEU A 442 -6.06 3.67 9.08
CA LEU A 442 -6.07 3.97 10.51
C LEU A 442 -6.84 5.28 10.80
N ALA A 443 -6.93 6.17 9.81
CA ALA A 443 -7.61 7.46 9.93
C ALA A 443 -9.13 7.31 10.08
N LEU A 444 -9.76 6.47 9.24
CA LEU A 444 -11.20 6.22 9.28
C LEU A 444 -11.67 5.69 10.65
N PRO A 445 -11.09 4.62 11.21
CA PRO A 445 -11.52 4.14 12.52
C PRO A 445 -11.23 5.15 13.64
N ALA A 446 -10.11 5.88 13.60
CA ALA A 446 -9.78 6.89 14.63
C ALA A 446 -10.77 8.06 14.64
N VAL A 447 -11.11 8.58 13.47
CA VAL A 447 -12.10 9.68 13.35
C VAL A 447 -13.52 9.19 13.64
N LYS A 448 -13.84 7.93 13.32
CA LYS A 448 -15.12 7.33 13.70
C LYS A 448 -15.26 7.24 15.23
N ASN A 449 -14.19 6.89 15.96
CA ASN A 449 -14.20 6.89 17.43
C ASN A 449 -14.46 8.29 18.02
N LEU A 450 -13.99 9.33 17.34
CA LEU A 450 -14.25 10.73 17.71
C LEU A 450 -15.65 11.22 17.27
N GLY A 451 -16.36 10.50 16.39
CA GLY A 451 -17.60 11.00 15.79
C GLY A 451 -17.38 12.09 14.71
N GLY A 452 -16.17 12.16 14.15
CA GLY A 452 -15.86 13.09 13.05
C GLY A 452 -16.31 12.60 11.67
N ASP A 453 -16.24 13.49 10.68
CA ASP A 453 -16.68 13.19 9.32
C ASP A 453 -15.68 12.31 8.55
N ALA A 454 -16.14 11.11 8.16
CA ALA A 454 -15.36 10.10 7.44
C ALA A 454 -14.90 10.57 6.04
N ASN A 455 -15.70 11.42 5.40
CA ASN A 455 -15.40 11.95 4.06
C ASN A 455 -14.30 13.01 4.13
N THR A 456 -14.39 13.93 5.11
CA THR A 456 -13.37 14.93 5.36
C THR A 456 -12.03 14.29 5.72
N VAL A 457 -11.99 13.32 6.66
CA VAL A 457 -10.71 12.67 7.02
C VAL A 457 -10.10 11.95 5.81
N ALA A 458 -10.91 11.30 4.98
CA ALA A 458 -10.41 10.65 3.77
C ALA A 458 -9.75 11.65 2.83
N ALA A 459 -10.42 12.77 2.56
CA ALA A 459 -9.89 13.83 1.72
C ALA A 459 -8.59 14.43 2.29
N VAL A 460 -8.58 14.84 3.56
CA VAL A 460 -7.38 15.45 4.15
C VAL A 460 -6.23 14.46 4.29
N ALA A 461 -6.47 13.18 4.58
CA ALA A 461 -5.43 12.17 4.70
C ALA A 461 -4.74 11.86 3.36
N ILE A 462 -5.50 11.69 2.28
CA ILE A 462 -4.91 11.50 0.94
C ILE A 462 -4.16 12.76 0.51
N MET A 463 -4.74 13.94 0.72
CA MET A 463 -4.07 15.19 0.40
C MET A 463 -2.77 15.34 1.20
N SER A 464 -2.73 14.98 2.49
CA SER A 464 -1.50 14.97 3.29
C SER A 464 -0.44 14.06 2.68
N GLY A 465 -0.85 12.87 2.22
CA GLY A 465 0.05 11.94 1.55
C GLY A 465 0.64 12.49 0.26
N ILE A 466 -0.18 13.09 -0.59
CA ILE A 466 0.27 13.71 -1.84
C ILE A 466 1.21 14.88 -1.54
N VAL A 467 0.80 15.82 -0.68
CA VAL A 467 1.60 17.01 -0.35
C VAL A 467 2.91 16.60 0.32
N GLY A 468 2.89 15.62 1.23
CA GLY A 468 4.10 15.15 1.89
C GLY A 468 5.07 14.43 0.95
N ALA A 469 4.58 13.66 -0.01
CA ALA A 469 5.42 13.08 -1.06
C ALA A 469 6.02 14.14 -2.01
N LEU A 470 5.34 15.27 -2.18
CA LEU A 470 5.75 16.33 -3.10
C LEU A 470 6.69 17.37 -2.48
N VAL A 471 6.46 17.70 -1.20
CA VAL A 471 7.05 18.87 -0.52
C VAL A 471 7.80 18.48 0.76
N GLY A 472 7.55 17.28 1.30
CA GLY A 472 8.13 16.81 2.56
C GLY A 472 9.66 16.81 2.58
N PRO A 473 10.35 16.21 1.59
CA PRO A 473 11.80 16.25 1.49
C PRO A 473 12.34 17.69 1.42
N GLN A 474 11.73 18.57 0.60
CA GLN A 474 12.17 19.96 0.49
C GLN A 474 12.02 20.73 1.81
N ILE A 475 10.96 20.45 2.59
CA ILE A 475 10.78 21.05 3.92
C ILE A 475 11.89 20.60 4.87
N LEU A 476 12.27 19.31 4.85
CA LEU A 476 13.37 18.82 5.69
C LEU A 476 14.71 19.47 5.33
N ASP A 477 14.96 19.67 4.04
CA ASP A 477 16.17 20.35 3.56
C ASP A 477 16.15 21.83 3.96
N TRP A 478 14.99 22.49 3.88
CA TRP A 478 14.80 23.86 4.35
C TRP A 478 14.99 24.00 5.87
N LEU A 479 14.54 23.01 6.65
CA LEU A 479 14.77 22.90 8.09
C LEU A 479 16.21 22.49 8.45
N ARG A 480 17.09 22.33 7.46
CA ARG A 480 18.51 21.95 7.63
C ARG A 480 18.68 20.63 8.39
N ILE A 481 17.78 19.66 8.13
CA ILE A 481 17.95 18.29 8.60
C ILE A 481 18.97 17.60 7.68
N PRO A 482 20.11 17.12 8.23
CA PRO A 482 21.16 16.50 7.42
C PRO A 482 20.63 15.33 6.59
N GLU A 483 21.14 15.15 5.37
CA GLU A 483 20.71 14.06 4.47
C GLU A 483 21.08 12.67 5.00
N ASP A 484 22.14 12.58 5.80
CA ASP A 484 22.61 11.36 6.46
C ASP A 484 21.78 10.95 7.68
N ASP A 485 20.95 11.84 8.22
CA ASP A 485 20.06 11.57 9.36
C ASP A 485 18.76 10.86 8.91
N TYR A 486 18.90 9.61 8.45
CA TYR A 486 17.80 8.78 7.97
C TYR A 486 16.74 8.51 9.04
N VAL A 487 17.11 8.53 10.33
CA VAL A 487 16.18 8.35 11.46
C VAL A 487 15.26 9.56 11.60
N THR A 488 15.79 10.79 11.66
CA THR A 488 14.94 11.99 11.76
C THR A 488 14.09 12.16 10.51
N ARG A 489 14.68 12.00 9.33
CA ARG A 489 13.95 12.14 8.05
C ARG A 489 12.83 11.09 7.95
N GLY A 490 13.13 9.84 8.30
CA GLY A 490 12.17 8.74 8.31
C GLY A 490 11.03 8.97 9.30
N VAL A 491 11.34 9.22 10.57
CA VAL A 491 10.32 9.45 11.63
C VAL A 491 9.43 10.65 11.29
N THR A 492 10.01 11.74 10.78
CA THR A 492 9.25 12.94 10.44
C THR A 492 8.29 12.71 9.28
N LEU A 493 8.77 12.12 8.18
CA LEU A 493 7.93 11.86 7.02
C LEU A 493 6.88 10.78 7.33
N GLY A 494 7.24 9.75 8.09
CA GLY A 494 6.29 8.72 8.49
C GLY A 494 5.18 9.25 9.39
N GLY A 495 5.52 10.05 10.40
CA GLY A 495 4.55 10.63 11.34
C GLY A 495 3.69 11.75 10.76
N SER A 496 4.13 12.41 9.67
CA SER A 496 3.47 13.62 9.15
C SER A 496 2.90 13.50 7.73
N SER A 497 3.35 12.53 6.92
CA SER A 497 3.22 12.57 5.44
C SER A 497 2.69 11.30 4.76
N SER A 498 2.11 10.35 5.50
CA SER A 498 1.44 9.14 4.97
C SER A 498 2.35 8.19 4.15
N ALA A 499 1.78 7.07 3.69
CA ALA A 499 2.50 6.02 2.95
C ALA A 499 3.08 6.48 1.61
N ILE A 500 2.46 7.49 0.98
CA ILE A 500 2.88 8.02 -0.31
C ILE A 500 4.26 8.69 -0.19
N ALA A 501 4.53 9.41 0.92
CA ALA A 501 5.84 10.00 1.17
C ALA A 501 6.91 8.94 1.42
N THR A 502 6.57 7.86 2.12
CA THR A 502 7.46 6.70 2.30
C THR A 502 7.86 6.09 0.96
N ALA A 503 6.94 6.02 -0.02
CA ALA A 503 7.25 5.50 -1.35
C ALA A 503 8.24 6.37 -2.15
N VAL A 504 8.31 7.68 -1.86
CA VAL A 504 9.34 8.57 -2.42
C VAL A 504 10.68 8.30 -1.74
N LEU A 505 10.70 8.12 -0.42
CA LEU A 505 11.91 7.74 0.30
C LEU A 505 12.48 6.41 -0.15
N LEU A 506 11.64 5.41 -0.50
CA LEU A 506 12.13 4.13 -0.99
C LEU A 506 13.06 4.26 -2.22
N GLN A 507 12.89 5.32 -3.02
CA GLN A 507 13.72 5.57 -4.20
C GLN A 507 15.02 6.33 -3.87
N SER A 508 15.02 7.15 -2.82
CA SER A 508 16.15 8.02 -2.47
C SER A 508 16.98 7.52 -1.28
N ASP A 509 16.31 7.02 -0.24
CA ASP A 509 16.92 6.47 0.98
C ASP A 509 16.03 5.34 1.54
N PRO A 510 16.33 4.08 1.18
CA PRO A 510 15.58 2.91 1.65
C PRO A 510 15.52 2.74 3.17
N ARG A 511 16.55 3.19 3.92
CA ARG A 511 16.55 3.11 5.39
C ARG A 511 15.61 4.13 6.01
N ALA A 512 15.66 5.36 5.53
CA ALA A 512 14.71 6.39 5.93
C ALA A 512 13.28 5.94 5.60
N ALA A 513 13.08 5.24 4.47
CA ALA A 513 11.80 4.68 4.10
C ALA A 513 11.31 3.59 5.07
N ALA A 514 12.19 2.68 5.50
CA ALA A 514 11.87 1.67 6.50
C ALA A 514 11.39 2.31 7.82
N LEU A 515 12.13 3.31 8.31
CA LEU A 515 11.77 4.05 9.52
C LEU A 515 10.50 4.90 9.34
N SER A 516 10.29 5.44 8.14
CA SER A 516 9.05 6.15 7.78
C SER A 516 7.84 5.20 7.81
N SER A 517 7.95 4.00 7.24
CA SER A 517 6.89 3.00 7.30
C SER A 517 6.57 2.59 8.73
N LEU A 518 7.60 2.40 9.55
CA LEU A 518 7.45 2.03 10.96
C LEU A 518 6.80 3.16 11.78
N SER A 519 7.29 4.39 11.60
CA SER A 519 6.76 5.59 12.25
C SER A 519 5.30 5.84 11.88
N MET A 520 4.94 5.68 10.61
CA MET A 520 3.56 5.81 10.13
C MET A 520 2.62 4.81 10.81
N SER A 521 3.01 3.52 10.88
CA SER A 521 2.20 2.51 11.58
C SER A 521 2.08 2.79 13.07
N LEU A 522 3.17 3.21 13.72
CA LEU A 522 3.17 3.53 15.16
C LEU A 522 2.33 4.77 15.48
N PHE A 523 2.50 5.87 14.74
CA PHE A 523 1.64 7.06 14.84
C PHE A 523 0.16 6.68 14.72
N GLY A 524 -0.13 5.80 13.76
CA GLY A 524 -1.42 5.17 13.54
C GLY A 524 -2.02 4.49 14.77
N ILE A 525 -1.27 3.52 15.29
CA ILE A 525 -1.68 2.70 16.43
C ILE A 525 -1.82 3.55 17.70
N ILE A 526 -0.88 4.47 17.95
CA ILE A 526 -0.89 5.34 19.11
C ILE A 526 -2.10 6.27 19.06
N THR A 527 -2.31 6.96 17.94
CA THR A 527 -3.46 7.85 17.78
C THR A 527 -4.77 7.09 17.95
N LEU A 528 -4.89 5.91 17.36
CA LEU A 528 -6.10 5.11 17.53
C LEU A 528 -6.30 4.68 18.98
N ALA A 529 -5.26 4.17 19.63
CA ALA A 529 -5.33 3.79 21.04
C ALA A 529 -5.80 4.95 21.92
N LEU A 530 -5.32 6.17 21.67
CA LEU A 530 -5.78 7.37 22.37
C LEU A 530 -7.25 7.67 22.07
N THR A 531 -7.70 7.59 20.81
CA THR A 531 -9.12 7.79 20.45
C THR A 531 -10.06 6.70 20.93
N SER A 532 -9.56 5.52 21.31
CA SER A 532 -10.37 4.45 21.88
C SER A 532 -10.62 4.63 23.38
N VAL A 533 -9.96 5.59 24.04
CA VAL A 533 -10.15 5.88 25.47
C VAL A 533 -11.25 6.93 25.64
N PRO A 534 -12.40 6.61 26.27
CA PRO A 534 -13.54 7.53 26.36
C PRO A 534 -13.22 8.88 27.03
N VAL A 535 -12.29 8.89 27.99
CA VAL A 535 -11.86 10.12 28.68
C VAL A 535 -11.14 11.07 27.73
N ILE A 536 -10.33 10.52 26.82
CA ILE A 536 -9.60 11.29 25.82
C ILE A 536 -10.57 11.81 24.76
N VAL A 537 -11.49 10.98 24.30
CA VAL A 537 -12.55 11.37 23.34
C VAL A 537 -13.34 12.56 23.90
N LYS A 538 -13.85 12.46 25.13
CA LYS A 538 -14.58 13.56 25.79
C LYS A 538 -13.74 14.84 25.93
N ALA A 539 -12.44 14.70 26.23
CA ALA A 539 -11.55 15.85 26.30
C ALA A 539 -11.41 16.53 24.93
N ILE A 540 -11.31 15.78 23.84
CA ILE A 540 -11.23 16.31 22.48
C ILE A 540 -12.57 16.91 22.05
N ASP A 541 -13.69 16.24 22.32
CA ASP A 541 -15.04 16.74 22.00
C ASP A 541 -15.30 18.11 22.66
N SER A 542 -14.85 18.28 23.91
CA SER A 542 -14.97 19.55 24.63
C SER A 542 -14.25 20.72 23.95
N LEU A 543 -13.20 20.46 23.14
CA LEU A 543 -12.50 21.49 22.37
C LEU A 543 -13.33 22.03 21.20
N VAL A 544 -14.35 21.28 20.80
CA VAL A 544 -15.17 21.53 19.62
C VAL A 544 -16.63 21.81 20.01
N GLY A 545 -16.89 22.00 21.32
CA GLY A 545 -18.20 22.36 21.84
C GLY A 545 -19.25 21.24 21.77
N MET A 546 -18.82 19.97 21.85
CA MET A 546 -19.70 18.79 21.89
C MET A 546 -19.72 18.11 23.25
#